data_AF-B4MLK1-F1
#
_entry.id   AF-B4MLK1-F1
#
_cell.length_a   1.000
_cell.length_b   1.000
_cell.length_c   1.000
_cell.angle_alpha   90.00
_cell.angle_beta   90.00
_cell.angle_gamma   90.00
#
_symmetry.space_group_name_H-M   'P 1'
#
loop_
_entity.id
_entity.type
_entity.pdbx_description
1 polymer ?
#
loop_
_entity_poly.entity_id
_entity_poly.type
_entity_poly.pdbx_seq_one_letter_code
_entity_poly.pdbx_strand_id
1 'polypeptide(L)'
;MDFHLKKRARNEIKVEVVSLETKYPHNVMIYNYPPIDDIQIEEFEDLALERLRLLRIFDHAGAKGLRLLSDDWKEYVNAELSREGLRNYLRLCTTSGANATGAKHEADIQTRRRDYLSHFILRLAYCRSEDLTRWFIGREMEYFKYKFSALSGPEIKQFLEANNFHFQPLTESQKDEIKDGLYESTAGQSVTKIELLDFYKVPFTQVLDLVRGRRCYLNAGYAYVNTHDLVSIVGTKQQDEIEQGLQAAKLLIDDVEADERIARMLKALHTSYTGKDYTVSREIAVPIESLDQLSKTSMPLCMRVCHEHIRTQHHIKHGGRMQYGLFLKGIGVTLEDSIRFWRDEFSKKMDVDKFTRSYEYNIHHNYGKKGSMVNYSPYSCLKIIKEMAAPGDCHGCPYKALDQTTLKSKLTSYSLSPSACEEIMYFVSRGHYQFACGKYFMLTHNSQTEVAINHPNTYFEESQNLMGNRQKRNPSSQASQAKSKIHQNLIKGHADRSMLMGQDDDELWRIAESQERAYQSQKGISEAFDDDLDLTEIVD
;
A
#
# COMPACT_ATOMS: atom_id res chain seq x y z
N MET A 1 11.65 65.59 -31.13
CA MET A 1 11.44 65.19 -29.73
C MET A 1 11.92 63.76 -29.62
N ASP A 2 13.18 63.56 -29.23
CA ASP A 2 13.74 62.22 -29.04
C ASP A 2 13.42 61.72 -27.63
N PHE A 3 12.61 60.67 -27.55
CA PHE A 3 12.25 60.01 -26.30
C PHE A 3 13.36 59.02 -25.90
N HIS A 4 14.21 59.42 -24.96
CA HIS A 4 15.10 58.50 -24.27
C HIS A 4 14.32 57.60 -23.30
N LEU A 5 14.07 56.35 -23.71
CA LEU A 5 13.60 55.28 -22.83
C LEU A 5 14.69 54.92 -21.80
N LYS A 6 14.47 55.27 -20.53
CA LYS A 6 15.30 54.82 -19.40
C LYS A 6 15.25 53.28 -19.32
N LYS A 7 16.35 52.60 -19.62
CA LYS A 7 16.53 51.17 -19.35
C LYS A 7 16.46 50.95 -17.83
N ARG A 8 15.52 50.12 -17.38
CA ARG A 8 15.44 49.63 -16.00
C ARG A 8 16.75 48.92 -15.64
N ALA A 9 17.35 49.29 -14.51
CA ALA A 9 18.55 48.62 -14.00
C ALA A 9 18.25 47.13 -13.78
N ARG A 10 19.06 46.27 -14.38
CA ARG A 10 19.03 44.83 -14.15
C ARG A 10 19.62 44.62 -12.76
N ASN A 11 18.80 44.30 -11.78
CA ASN A 11 19.30 43.80 -10.50
C ASN A 11 20.00 42.47 -10.79
N GLU A 12 21.33 42.47 -10.76
CA GLU A 12 22.11 41.24 -10.73
C GLU A 12 21.80 40.54 -9.40
N ILE A 13 20.93 39.53 -9.46
CA ILE A 13 20.70 38.61 -8.35
C ILE A 13 21.99 37.81 -8.21
N LYS A 14 22.81 38.14 -7.21
CA LYS A 14 23.89 37.26 -6.78
C LYS A 14 23.22 35.97 -6.28
N VAL A 15 23.32 34.90 -7.05
CA VAL A 15 22.92 33.57 -6.63
C VAL A 15 23.92 33.14 -5.56
N GLU A 16 23.56 33.33 -4.30
CA GLU A 16 24.26 32.71 -3.19
C GLU A 16 24.09 31.20 -3.34
N VAL A 17 25.19 30.49 -3.62
CA VAL A 17 25.19 29.02 -3.68
C VAL A 17 25.06 28.52 -2.23
N VAL A 18 23.82 28.41 -1.76
CA VAL A 18 23.51 27.82 -0.46
C VAL A 18 23.84 26.34 -0.51
N SER A 19 24.72 25.85 0.37
CA SER A 19 25.08 24.44 0.41
C SER A 19 23.86 23.58 0.75
N LEU A 20 23.83 22.34 0.25
CA LEU A 20 22.74 21.40 0.56
C LEU A 20 22.64 21.10 2.06
N GLU A 21 23.76 21.19 2.79
CA GLU A 21 23.80 21.05 4.24
C GLU A 21 23.01 22.16 4.94
N THR A 22 23.09 23.39 4.46
CA THR A 22 22.29 24.50 5.00
C THR A 22 20.80 24.36 4.64
N LYS A 23 20.48 23.82 3.46
CA LYS A 23 19.09 23.55 3.04
C LYS A 23 18.46 22.39 3.83
N TYR A 24 19.24 21.35 4.12
CA TYR A 24 18.79 20.11 4.75
C TYR A 24 19.65 19.75 5.98
N PRO A 25 19.61 20.59 7.04
CA PRO A 25 20.53 20.50 8.17
C PRO A 25 20.30 19.27 9.06
N HIS A 26 19.10 18.68 9.05
CA HIS A 26 18.70 17.72 10.06
C HIS A 26 17.89 16.54 9.49
N ASN A 27 17.95 15.36 10.13
CA ASN A 27 17.21 14.15 9.70
C ASN A 27 15.68 14.31 9.84
N VAL A 28 15.26 15.17 10.77
CA VAL A 28 13.88 15.63 10.93
C VAL A 28 13.81 17.08 10.46
N MET A 29 12.92 17.36 9.52
CA MET A 29 12.71 18.69 8.95
C MET A 29 11.26 19.12 9.12
N ILE A 30 11.06 20.42 9.34
CA ILE A 30 9.74 21.05 9.21
C ILE A 30 9.60 21.55 7.77
N TYR A 31 8.54 21.12 7.10
CA TYR A 31 8.31 21.35 5.68
C TYR A 31 7.71 22.75 5.42
N ASN A 32 8.43 23.78 5.90
CA ASN A 32 8.01 25.19 5.91
C ASN A 32 7.95 25.79 4.49
N TYR A 33 9.03 25.63 3.71
CA TYR A 33 9.21 26.35 2.46
C TYR A 33 9.24 25.40 1.27
N PRO A 34 8.46 25.63 0.21
CA PRO A 34 8.55 24.84 -1.01
C PRO A 34 9.97 24.84 -1.57
N PRO A 35 10.49 23.68 -2.00
CA PRO A 35 11.78 23.62 -2.68
C PRO A 35 11.72 24.38 -4.00
N ILE A 36 12.80 25.09 -4.32
CA ILE A 36 12.96 25.86 -5.57
C ILE A 36 13.96 25.21 -6.53
N ASP A 37 14.34 23.95 -6.25
CA ASP A 37 15.33 23.22 -7.03
C ASP A 37 14.67 22.58 -8.25
N ASP A 38 15.32 22.68 -9.41
CA ASP A 38 14.91 21.97 -10.62
C ASP A 38 15.26 20.47 -10.50
N ILE A 39 14.31 19.60 -10.83
CA ILE A 39 14.49 18.14 -10.84
C ILE A 39 14.01 17.54 -12.15
N GLN A 40 14.61 16.42 -12.54
CA GLN A 40 14.18 15.66 -13.72
C GLN A 40 12.82 15.02 -13.45
N ILE A 41 12.03 14.81 -14.50
CA ILE A 41 10.68 14.25 -14.34
C ILE A 41 10.73 12.82 -13.81
N GLU A 42 11.70 12.02 -14.24
CA GLU A 42 11.90 10.66 -13.72
C GLU A 42 12.21 10.68 -12.22
N GLU A 43 13.04 11.62 -11.75
CA GLU A 43 13.31 11.81 -10.32
C GLU A 43 12.05 12.24 -9.56
N PHE A 44 11.23 13.12 -10.14
CA PHE A 44 9.95 13.53 -9.56
C PHE A 44 9.01 12.34 -9.37
N GLU A 45 8.88 11.48 -10.38
CA GLU A 45 8.05 10.28 -10.32
C GLU A 45 8.56 9.28 -9.28
N ASP A 46 9.86 9.01 -9.28
CA ASP A 46 10.49 8.10 -8.32
C ASP A 46 10.30 8.56 -6.88
N LEU A 47 10.53 9.85 -6.59
CA LEU A 47 10.35 10.44 -5.26
C LEU A 47 8.90 10.31 -4.78
N ALA A 48 7.93 10.56 -5.66
CA ALA A 48 6.51 10.43 -5.35
C ALA A 48 6.16 8.97 -4.99
N LEU A 49 6.61 8.02 -5.81
CA LEU A 49 6.31 6.59 -5.65
C LEU A 49 7.01 5.99 -4.43
N GLU A 50 8.25 6.38 -4.15
CA GLU A 50 8.97 5.92 -2.97
C GLU A 50 8.31 6.39 -1.68
N ARG A 51 7.97 7.68 -1.57
CA ARG A 51 7.31 8.21 -0.38
C ARG A 51 5.91 7.64 -0.21
N LEU A 52 5.18 7.45 -1.30
CA LEU A 52 3.87 6.80 -1.21
C LEU A 52 3.99 5.36 -0.68
N ARG A 53 4.98 4.59 -1.14
CA ARG A 53 5.26 3.25 -0.61
C ARG A 53 5.59 3.29 0.88
N LEU A 54 6.41 4.24 1.33
CA LEU A 54 6.70 4.48 2.75
C LEU A 54 5.42 4.72 3.56
N LEU A 55 4.59 5.68 3.15
CA LEU A 55 3.36 6.03 3.88
C LEU A 55 2.37 4.86 3.94
N ARG A 56 2.36 4.01 2.89
CA ARG A 56 1.56 2.78 2.87
C ARG A 56 2.09 1.74 3.84
N ILE A 57 3.39 1.58 4.04
CA ILE A 57 3.91 0.64 5.05
C ILE A 57 3.35 1.00 6.44
N PHE A 58 3.28 2.29 6.77
CA PHE A 58 2.65 2.75 8.00
C PHE A 58 1.14 2.47 8.05
N ASP A 59 0.43 2.68 6.94
CA ASP A 59 -0.99 2.30 6.78
C ASP A 59 -1.24 0.81 7.08
N HIS A 60 -0.42 -0.08 6.50
CA HIS A 60 -0.52 -1.53 6.73
C HIS A 60 -0.17 -1.91 8.16
N ALA A 61 0.82 -1.26 8.78
CA ALA A 61 1.15 -1.48 10.18
C ALA A 61 -0.04 -1.15 11.10
N GLY A 62 -0.72 -0.03 10.82
CA GLY A 62 -1.95 0.36 11.51
C GLY A 62 -3.11 -0.62 11.27
N ALA A 63 -3.30 -1.08 10.03
CA ALA A 63 -4.33 -2.07 9.68
C ALA A 63 -4.13 -3.43 10.38
N LYS A 64 -2.88 -3.81 10.65
CA LYS A 64 -2.53 -4.98 11.47
C LYS A 64 -2.77 -4.78 12.97
N GLY A 65 -3.19 -3.59 13.39
CA GLY A 65 -3.39 -3.26 14.80
C GLY A 65 -2.10 -3.05 15.59
N LEU A 66 -0.95 -2.88 14.91
CA LEU A 66 0.33 -2.64 15.58
C LEU A 66 0.32 -1.22 16.17
N ARG A 67 0.66 -1.12 17.46
CA ARG A 67 0.69 0.17 18.16
C ARG A 67 1.89 0.99 17.67
N LEU A 68 1.64 2.21 17.23
CA LEU A 68 2.67 3.14 16.76
C LEU A 68 3.86 3.22 17.74
N LEU A 69 5.08 3.07 17.23
CA LEU A 69 6.35 3.04 17.95
C LEU A 69 6.55 1.90 18.96
N SER A 70 5.68 0.88 19.02
CA SER A 70 6.00 -0.35 19.74
C SER A 70 7.15 -1.10 19.07
N ASP A 71 7.80 -2.02 19.79
CA ASP A 71 8.92 -2.78 19.25
C ASP A 71 8.49 -3.64 18.05
N ASP A 72 7.36 -4.35 18.15
CA ASP A 72 6.77 -5.10 17.03
C ASP A 72 6.44 -4.20 15.81
N TRP A 73 5.99 -2.96 16.06
CA TRP A 73 5.70 -2.00 15.00
C TRP A 73 7.00 -1.58 14.30
N LYS A 74 8.05 -1.27 15.07
CA LYS A 74 9.36 -0.88 14.53
C LYS A 74 10.00 -2.03 13.77
N GLU A 75 9.94 -3.25 14.29
CA GLU A 75 10.47 -4.44 13.62
C GLU A 75 9.76 -4.68 12.28
N TYR A 76 8.42 -4.67 12.28
CA TYR A 76 7.63 -4.80 11.06
C TYR A 76 7.98 -3.72 10.04
N VAL A 77 7.95 -2.44 10.44
CA VAL A 77 8.26 -1.31 9.56
C VAL A 77 9.68 -1.41 9.00
N ASN A 78 10.67 -1.76 9.82
CA ASN A 78 12.06 -1.86 9.38
C ASN A 78 12.28 -3.00 8.38
N ALA A 79 11.64 -4.15 8.62
CA ALA A 79 11.66 -5.28 7.70
C ALA A 79 11.00 -4.91 6.35
N GLU A 80 9.85 -4.23 6.40
CA GLU A 80 9.11 -3.80 5.20
C GLU A 80 9.86 -2.74 4.39
N LEU A 81 10.43 -1.73 5.05
CA LEU A 81 11.25 -0.71 4.39
C LEU A 81 12.48 -1.33 3.72
N SER A 82 13.11 -2.29 4.37
CA SER A 82 14.25 -3.02 3.81
C SER A 82 13.86 -3.85 2.59
N ARG A 83 12.71 -4.53 2.66
CA ARG A 83 12.17 -5.38 1.60
C ARG A 83 11.76 -4.58 0.36
N GLU A 84 11.17 -3.40 0.55
CA GLU A 84 10.73 -2.51 -0.54
C GLU A 84 11.87 -1.61 -1.07
N GLY A 85 13.11 -1.78 -0.58
CA GLY A 85 14.28 -1.05 -1.05
C GLY A 85 14.39 0.39 -0.55
N LEU A 86 13.58 0.79 0.44
CA LEU A 86 13.48 2.16 0.98
C LEU A 86 14.57 2.46 2.03
N ARG A 87 15.82 2.08 1.74
CA ARG A 87 16.97 2.19 2.67
C ARG A 87 17.25 3.64 3.09
N ASN A 88 17.02 4.60 2.19
CA ASN A 88 17.19 6.03 2.46
C ASN A 88 16.25 6.48 3.61
N TYR A 89 14.96 6.14 3.53
CA TYR A 89 13.99 6.48 4.58
C TYR A 89 14.23 5.73 5.88
N LEU A 90 14.65 4.46 5.81
CA LEU A 90 15.04 3.67 6.98
C LEU A 90 16.23 4.30 7.72
N ARG A 91 17.21 4.84 6.99
CA ARG A 91 18.39 5.49 7.55
C ARG A 91 18.01 6.70 8.41
N LEU A 92 17.04 7.50 7.98
CA LEU A 92 16.51 8.64 8.75
C LEU A 92 15.82 8.23 10.06
N CYS A 93 15.38 6.98 10.18
CA CYS A 93 14.66 6.47 11.36
C CYS A 93 15.50 5.58 12.28
N THR A 94 16.73 5.26 11.92
CA THR A 94 17.54 4.26 12.65
C THR A 94 18.96 4.74 12.97
N THR A 95 19.46 5.74 12.25
CA THR A 95 20.82 6.25 12.45
C THR A 95 20.77 7.58 13.21
N SER A 96 21.26 7.60 14.45
CA SER A 96 21.69 8.86 15.10
C SER A 96 22.94 9.35 14.37
N GLY A 97 22.92 10.57 13.86
CA GLY A 97 23.91 11.17 12.95
C GLY A 97 25.29 11.43 13.56
N ALA A 98 25.62 10.80 14.69
CA ALA A 98 26.74 11.19 15.54
C ALA A 98 28.13 10.79 15.01
N ASN A 99 28.27 9.95 13.98
CA ASN A 99 29.59 9.46 13.50
C ASN A 99 29.63 9.14 11.99
N ALA A 100 29.28 10.09 11.12
CA ALA A 100 29.38 9.90 9.67
C ALA A 100 30.79 10.28 9.14
N THR A 101 31.47 9.35 8.49
CA THR A 101 32.65 9.65 7.64
C THR A 101 32.24 10.51 6.43
N GLY A 102 33.17 11.22 5.78
CA GLY A 102 32.84 12.19 4.72
C GLY A 102 31.90 11.67 3.61
N ALA A 103 32.07 10.42 3.17
CA ALA A 103 31.17 9.79 2.19
C ALA A 103 29.77 9.44 2.75
N LYS A 104 29.68 9.12 4.05
CA LYS A 104 28.39 8.90 4.73
C LYS A 104 27.62 10.21 4.88
N HIS A 105 28.32 11.30 5.16
CA HIS A 105 27.72 12.63 5.35
C HIS A 105 27.02 13.15 4.08
N GLU A 106 27.66 13.07 2.91
CA GLU A 106 27.01 13.45 1.65
C GLU A 106 25.76 12.60 1.38
N ALA A 107 25.84 11.29 1.62
CA ALA A 107 24.69 10.41 1.45
C ALA A 107 23.55 10.69 2.46
N ASP A 108 23.84 11.20 3.66
CA ASP A 108 22.82 11.68 4.61
C ASP A 108 22.12 12.93 4.08
N ILE A 109 22.87 13.89 3.55
CA ILE A 109 22.31 15.12 2.97
C ILE A 109 21.40 14.79 1.78
N GLN A 110 21.84 13.92 0.88
CA GLN A 110 21.01 13.47 -0.26
C GLN A 110 19.74 12.77 0.22
N THR A 111 19.84 11.96 1.27
CA THR A 111 18.67 11.30 1.87
C THR A 111 17.66 12.31 2.42
N ARG A 112 18.14 13.35 3.11
CA ARG A 112 17.29 14.45 3.61
C ARG A 112 16.66 15.26 2.48
N ARG A 113 17.40 15.52 1.39
CA ARG A 113 16.86 16.15 0.18
C ARG A 113 15.71 15.32 -0.40
N ARG A 114 15.89 14.00 -0.56
CA ARG A 114 14.84 13.11 -1.08
C ARG A 114 13.59 13.14 -0.20
N ASP A 115 13.75 13.08 1.12
CA ASP A 115 12.64 13.23 2.08
C ASP A 115 11.92 14.57 1.90
N TYR A 116 12.67 15.67 1.84
CA TYR A 116 12.07 16.99 1.71
C TYR A 116 11.29 17.16 0.40
N LEU A 117 11.89 16.82 -0.74
CA LEU A 117 11.26 16.97 -2.05
C LEU A 117 10.02 16.09 -2.19
N SER A 118 10.14 14.81 -1.84
CA SER A 118 9.05 13.84 -1.97
C SER A 118 7.80 14.24 -1.18
N HIS A 119 7.97 14.89 -0.02
CA HIS A 119 6.85 15.44 0.76
C HIS A 119 6.05 16.48 -0.02
N PHE A 120 6.73 17.47 -0.58
CA PHE A 120 6.09 18.54 -1.36
C PHE A 120 5.46 18.00 -2.64
N ILE A 121 6.08 17.02 -3.29
CA ILE A 121 5.50 16.35 -4.46
C ILE A 121 4.16 15.68 -4.09
N LEU A 122 4.11 14.94 -2.97
CA LEU A 122 2.87 14.28 -2.55
C LEU A 122 1.79 15.27 -2.08
N ARG A 123 2.13 16.47 -1.60
CA ARG A 123 1.12 17.51 -1.31
C ARG A 123 0.27 17.82 -2.55
N LEU A 124 0.87 17.84 -3.75
CA LEU A 124 0.15 18.08 -5.01
C LEU A 124 -0.86 16.95 -5.33
N ALA A 125 -0.55 15.71 -4.96
CA ALA A 125 -1.47 14.58 -5.17
C ALA A 125 -2.58 14.52 -4.12
N TYR A 126 -2.27 14.83 -2.85
CA TYR A 126 -3.17 14.57 -1.72
C TYR A 126 -3.98 15.77 -1.24
N CYS A 127 -3.79 16.97 -1.79
CA CYS A 127 -4.59 18.16 -1.47
C CYS A 127 -6.01 18.18 -2.09
N ARG A 128 -6.34 17.20 -2.95
CA ARG A 128 -7.53 17.20 -3.82
C ARG A 128 -8.86 17.02 -3.07
N SER A 129 -8.86 16.20 -2.03
CA SER A 129 -10.04 15.92 -1.22
C SER A 129 -9.69 15.87 0.26
N GLU A 130 -10.70 16.08 1.11
CA GLU A 130 -10.52 16.02 2.56
C GLU A 130 -10.08 14.65 3.04
N ASP A 131 -10.58 13.57 2.42
CA ASP A 131 -10.19 12.21 2.78
C ASP A 131 -8.74 11.91 2.43
N LEU A 132 -8.27 12.37 1.27
CA LEU A 132 -6.86 12.25 0.89
C LEU A 132 -5.97 13.09 1.81
N THR A 133 -6.39 14.31 2.11
CA THR A 133 -5.68 15.21 3.02
C THR A 133 -5.55 14.59 4.41
N ARG A 134 -6.65 14.07 4.97
CA ARG A 134 -6.68 13.42 6.29
C ARG A 134 -5.79 12.17 6.33
N TRP A 135 -5.83 11.34 5.29
CA TRP A 135 -4.98 10.17 5.19
C TRP A 135 -3.49 10.56 5.13
N PHE A 136 -3.14 11.52 4.28
CA PHE A 136 -1.77 11.98 4.10
C PHE A 136 -1.20 12.58 5.38
N ILE A 137 -1.92 13.49 6.04
CA ILE A 137 -1.52 14.06 7.33
C ILE A 137 -1.30 12.96 8.37
N GLY A 138 -2.24 12.01 8.48
CA GLY A 138 -2.13 10.91 9.43
C GLY A 138 -0.85 10.09 9.24
N ARG A 139 -0.55 9.69 7.99
CA ARG A 139 0.66 8.90 7.69
C ARG A 139 1.95 9.72 7.81
N GLU A 140 1.95 10.99 7.39
CA GLU A 140 3.09 11.89 7.57
C GLU A 140 3.43 12.13 9.03
N MET A 141 2.41 12.28 9.89
CA MET A 141 2.62 12.46 11.32
C MET A 141 3.16 11.19 11.99
N GLU A 142 2.79 10.00 11.53
CA GLU A 142 3.42 8.75 11.96
C GLU A 142 4.90 8.71 11.55
N TYR A 143 5.21 9.11 10.33
CA TYR A 143 6.59 9.17 9.86
C TYR A 143 7.43 10.16 10.64
N PHE A 144 6.90 11.37 10.86
CA PHE A 144 7.53 12.41 11.67
C PHE A 144 7.85 11.89 13.08
N LYS A 145 6.87 11.29 13.76
CA LYS A 145 7.05 10.71 15.10
C LYS A 145 8.11 9.61 15.10
N TYR A 146 8.18 8.80 14.05
CA TYR A 146 9.20 7.76 13.94
C TYR A 146 10.60 8.34 13.79
N LYS A 147 10.81 9.28 12.87
CA LYS A 147 12.09 9.99 12.74
C LYS A 147 12.48 10.69 14.04
N PHE A 148 11.55 11.38 14.69
CA PHE A 148 11.82 12.09 15.94
C PHE A 148 12.20 11.14 17.08
N SER A 149 11.56 9.97 17.16
CA SER A 149 11.86 8.96 18.19
C SER A 149 13.27 8.36 18.09
N ALA A 150 13.91 8.48 16.93
CA ALA A 150 15.26 8.00 16.67
C ALA A 150 16.36 9.02 17.03
N LEU A 151 15.97 10.26 17.35
CA LEU A 151 16.92 11.32 17.71
C LEU A 151 17.47 11.12 19.13
N SER A 152 18.75 11.40 19.28
CA SER A 152 19.40 11.54 20.57
C SER A 152 19.06 12.89 21.23
N GLY A 153 19.27 13.01 22.55
CA GLY A 153 19.04 14.25 23.29
C GLY A 153 19.72 15.49 22.67
N PRO A 154 20.99 15.42 22.26
CA PRO A 154 21.67 16.53 21.57
C PRO A 154 21.05 16.88 20.21
N GLU A 155 20.66 15.89 19.40
CA GLU A 155 20.00 16.11 18.11
C GLU A 155 18.63 16.78 18.29
N ILE A 156 17.87 16.39 19.33
CA ILE A 156 16.61 17.06 19.66
C ILE A 156 16.87 18.55 19.99
N LYS A 157 17.87 18.86 20.82
CA LYS A 157 18.23 20.26 21.15
C LYS A 157 18.60 21.04 19.88
N GLN A 158 19.45 20.48 19.03
CA GLN A 158 19.82 21.09 17.75
C GLN A 158 18.61 21.35 16.85
N PHE A 159 17.69 20.39 16.75
CA PHE A 159 16.46 20.53 15.98
C PHE A 159 15.58 21.66 16.53
N LEU A 160 15.44 21.75 17.85
CA LEU A 160 14.62 22.78 18.50
C LEU A 160 15.18 24.18 18.24
N GLU A 161 16.50 24.35 18.41
CA GLU A 161 17.21 25.60 18.11
C GLU A 161 17.05 26.01 16.63
N ALA A 162 17.28 25.07 15.70
CA ALA A 162 17.18 25.33 14.27
C ALA A 162 15.77 25.75 13.81
N ASN A 163 14.73 25.34 14.54
CA ASN A 163 13.33 25.64 14.21
C ASN A 163 12.73 26.74 15.12
N ASN A 164 13.58 27.48 15.83
CA ASN A 164 13.23 28.60 16.73
C ASN A 164 12.27 28.20 17.87
N PHE A 165 12.38 26.97 18.38
CA PHE A 165 11.68 26.57 19.60
C PHE A 165 12.49 27.00 20.82
N HIS A 166 11.93 27.90 21.63
CA HIS A 166 12.60 28.46 22.80
C HIS A 166 12.25 27.64 24.04
N PHE A 167 12.74 26.41 24.13
CA PHE A 167 12.58 25.57 25.32
C PHE A 167 13.84 25.60 26.16
N GLN A 168 13.73 26.12 27.39
CA GLN A 168 14.82 26.08 28.37
C GLN A 168 14.60 24.91 29.33
N PRO A 169 15.64 24.09 29.59
CA PRO A 169 15.55 23.06 30.60
C PRO A 169 15.44 23.69 32.00
N LEU A 170 14.80 22.99 32.91
CA LEU A 170 14.73 23.39 34.32
C LEU A 170 16.13 23.40 34.95
N THR A 171 16.36 24.33 35.86
CA THR A 171 17.55 24.28 36.73
C THR A 171 17.43 23.14 37.74
N GLU A 172 18.56 22.69 38.30
CA GLU A 172 18.56 21.65 39.34
C GLU A 172 17.67 22.04 40.53
N SER A 173 17.75 23.29 41.00
CA SER A 173 16.89 23.82 42.06
C SER A 173 15.40 23.72 41.72
N GLN A 174 15.01 24.07 40.49
CA GLN A 174 13.60 23.97 40.06
C GLN A 174 13.14 22.51 39.93
N LYS A 175 14.04 21.62 39.55
CA LYS A 175 13.78 20.18 39.44
C LYS A 175 13.60 19.56 40.82
N ASP A 176 14.43 19.94 41.79
CA ASP A 176 14.36 19.47 43.18
C ASP A 176 13.04 19.85 43.87
N GLU A 177 12.50 21.04 43.58
CA GLU A 177 11.22 21.51 44.11
C GLU A 177 10.02 20.63 43.69
N ILE A 178 10.09 19.98 42.53
CA ILE A 178 8.97 19.24 41.92
C ILE A 178 9.25 17.75 41.75
N LYS A 179 10.39 17.26 42.26
CA LYS A 179 10.90 15.90 42.00
C LYS A 179 9.91 14.79 42.32
N ASP A 180 9.17 14.93 43.42
CA ASP A 180 8.17 13.93 43.85
C ASP A 180 7.09 13.77 42.77
N GLY A 181 6.62 14.89 42.22
CA GLY A 181 5.67 14.91 41.11
C GLY A 181 6.24 14.34 39.81
N LEU A 182 7.54 14.56 39.54
CA LEU A 182 8.21 13.96 38.39
C LEU A 182 8.33 12.44 38.52
N TYR A 183 8.65 11.93 39.72
CA TYR A 183 8.74 10.50 39.99
C TYR A 183 7.37 9.81 39.87
N GLU A 184 6.31 10.43 40.38
CA GLU A 184 4.95 9.88 40.30
C GLU A 184 4.38 9.88 38.88
N SER A 185 4.70 10.90 38.07
CA SER A 185 4.17 11.06 36.71
C SER A 185 4.95 10.32 35.62
N THR A 186 6.21 9.96 35.88
CA THR A 186 7.09 9.26 34.92
C THR A 186 7.14 7.75 35.23
N ALA A 187 5.97 7.12 35.23
CA ALA A 187 5.84 5.71 35.58
C ALA A 187 6.68 4.79 34.67
N GLY A 188 7.35 3.80 35.29
CA GLY A 188 8.15 2.81 34.56
C GLY A 188 9.61 3.19 34.31
N GLN A 189 10.08 4.33 34.80
CA GLN A 189 11.50 4.70 34.81
C GLN A 189 12.08 4.68 36.23
N SER A 190 13.36 4.34 36.38
CA SER A 190 14.03 4.42 37.68
C SER A 190 14.27 5.87 38.08
N VAL A 191 14.28 6.13 39.40
CA VAL A 191 14.54 7.47 39.97
C VAL A 191 15.85 8.06 39.43
N THR A 192 16.93 7.27 39.40
CA THR A 192 18.23 7.69 38.86
C THR A 192 18.14 8.12 37.39
N LYS A 193 17.32 7.44 36.58
CA LYS A 193 17.12 7.81 35.17
C LYS A 193 16.38 9.14 35.06
N ILE A 194 15.35 9.35 35.89
CA ILE A 194 14.57 10.60 35.92
C ILE A 194 15.46 11.78 36.32
N GLU A 195 16.35 11.60 37.28
CA GLU A 195 17.30 12.63 37.71
C GLU A 195 18.30 13.04 36.63
N LEU A 196 18.66 12.13 35.72
CA LEU A 196 19.55 12.41 34.59
C LEU A 196 18.84 13.06 33.39
N LEU A 197 17.51 13.04 33.33
CA LEU A 197 16.76 13.61 32.21
C LEU A 197 16.59 15.13 32.34
N ASP A 198 16.68 15.83 31.22
CA ASP A 198 16.26 17.23 31.13
C ASP A 198 14.72 17.30 31.13
N PHE A 199 14.18 18.19 31.97
CA PHE A 199 12.75 18.50 32.03
C PHE A 199 12.51 19.93 31.57
N TYR A 200 11.35 20.15 30.96
CA TYR A 200 10.92 21.42 30.41
C TYR A 200 9.56 21.79 30.97
N LYS A 201 9.39 23.08 31.27
CA LYS A 201 8.12 23.65 31.73
C LYS A 201 7.37 24.25 30.56
N VAL A 202 6.17 23.74 30.30
CA VAL A 202 5.32 24.19 29.19
C VAL A 202 3.89 24.43 29.65
N PRO A 203 3.12 25.34 29.04
CA PRO A 203 1.68 25.45 29.33
C PRO A 203 0.99 24.10 29.08
N PHE A 204 0.16 23.63 30.02
CA PHE A 204 -0.44 22.29 29.91
C PHE A 204 -1.32 22.12 28.66
N THR A 205 -1.86 23.22 28.14
CA THR A 205 -2.68 23.27 26.93
C THR A 205 -1.91 22.91 25.66
N GLN A 206 -0.57 22.95 25.68
CA GLN A 206 0.27 22.54 24.55
C GLN A 206 0.52 21.03 24.49
N VAL A 207 0.22 20.29 25.57
CA VAL A 207 0.52 18.85 25.71
C VAL A 207 -0.68 18.06 26.23
N LEU A 208 -1.86 18.37 25.69
CA LEU A 208 -3.13 17.77 26.13
C LEU A 208 -3.18 16.23 25.99
N ASP A 209 -2.44 15.67 25.05
CA ASP A 209 -2.32 14.22 24.86
C ASP A 209 -1.55 13.55 26.03
N LEU A 210 -0.53 14.20 26.57
CA LEU A 210 0.20 13.76 27.75
C LEU A 210 -0.67 13.89 29.00
N VAL A 211 -1.38 15.01 29.13
CA VAL A 211 -2.28 15.29 30.26
C VAL A 211 -3.40 14.26 30.33
N ARG A 212 -4.08 14.00 29.20
CA ARG A 212 -5.16 12.99 29.13
C ARG A 212 -4.66 11.60 29.52
N GLY A 213 -3.42 11.28 29.18
CA GLY A 213 -2.77 10.01 29.52
C GLY A 213 -2.18 9.96 30.93
N ARG A 214 -2.20 11.05 31.70
CA ARG A 214 -1.47 11.21 32.98
C ARG A 214 0.02 10.85 32.84
N ARG A 215 0.64 11.27 31.74
CA ARG A 215 2.05 11.00 31.41
C ARG A 215 2.99 12.19 31.65
N CYS A 216 2.51 13.22 32.34
CA CYS A 216 3.31 14.38 32.70
C CYS A 216 2.85 14.92 34.06
N TYR A 217 3.76 15.54 34.80
CA TYR A 217 3.43 16.23 36.04
C TYR A 217 2.75 17.58 35.73
N LEU A 218 1.72 17.92 36.50
CA LEU A 218 1.00 19.19 36.39
C LEU A 218 1.12 19.99 37.68
N ASN A 219 1.54 21.24 37.59
CA ASN A 219 1.54 22.18 38.71
C ASN A 219 1.24 23.60 38.24
N ALA A 220 0.32 24.29 38.93
CA ALA A 220 -0.03 25.69 38.71
C ALA A 220 -0.30 26.08 37.23
N GLY A 221 -0.96 25.23 36.46
CA GLY A 221 -1.27 25.48 35.05
C GLY A 221 -0.15 25.16 34.06
N TYR A 222 0.93 24.53 34.52
CA TYR A 222 2.03 24.08 33.68
C TYR A 222 2.17 22.56 33.71
N ALA A 223 2.62 22.00 32.59
CA ALA A 223 3.07 20.63 32.46
C ALA A 223 4.59 20.57 32.43
N TYR A 224 5.13 19.53 33.05
CA TYR A 224 6.55 19.24 33.12
C TYR A 224 6.83 17.97 32.34
N VAL A 225 7.61 18.11 31.27
CA VAL A 225 7.79 17.09 30.24
C VAL A 225 9.28 16.86 29.99
N ASN A 226 9.68 15.64 29.64
CA ASN A 226 11.08 15.37 29.30
C ASN A 226 11.38 15.70 27.82
N THR A 227 12.65 15.61 27.43
CA THR A 227 13.09 15.87 26.05
C THR A 227 12.34 15.07 24.98
N HIS A 228 11.96 13.81 25.25
CA HIS A 228 11.26 12.97 24.28
C HIS A 228 9.77 13.35 24.14
N ASP A 229 9.16 13.87 25.20
CA ASP A 229 7.77 14.30 25.22
C ASP A 229 7.53 15.61 24.44
N LEU A 230 8.59 16.38 24.15
CA LEU A 230 8.52 17.57 23.29
C LEU A 230 8.01 17.26 21.88
N VAL A 231 8.05 16.00 21.44
CA VAL A 231 7.44 15.54 20.19
C VAL A 231 5.95 15.88 20.09
N SER A 232 5.23 15.98 21.21
CA SER A 232 3.81 16.38 21.20
C SER A 232 3.63 17.82 20.73
N ILE A 233 4.46 18.74 21.24
CA ILE A 233 4.39 20.17 20.90
C ILE A 233 4.90 20.40 19.48
N VAL A 234 6.07 19.84 19.16
CA VAL A 234 6.65 19.95 17.82
C VAL A 234 5.74 19.29 16.79
N GLY A 235 5.13 18.15 17.13
CA GLY A 235 4.21 17.44 16.26
C GLY A 235 2.97 18.26 15.93
N THR A 236 2.46 19.07 16.86
CA THR A 236 1.34 19.99 16.60
C THR A 236 1.75 21.02 15.54
N LYS A 237 2.90 21.69 15.72
CA LYS A 237 3.42 22.63 14.72
C LYS A 237 3.64 21.97 13.36
N GLN A 238 4.21 20.76 13.34
CA GLN A 238 4.43 20.00 12.11
C GLN A 238 3.11 19.73 11.38
N GLN A 239 2.08 19.31 12.11
CA GLN A 239 0.76 19.06 11.54
C GLN A 239 0.17 20.34 10.92
N ASP A 240 0.23 21.46 11.65
CA ASP A 240 -0.27 22.75 11.17
C ASP A 240 0.43 23.19 9.87
N GLU A 241 1.76 23.03 9.79
CA GLU A 241 2.55 23.33 8.59
C GLU A 241 2.19 22.42 7.40
N ILE A 242 1.87 21.15 7.65
CA ILE A 242 1.40 20.23 6.60
C ILE A 242 0.00 20.63 6.12
N GLU A 243 -0.91 20.92 7.04
CA GLU A 243 -2.28 21.35 6.73
C GLU A 243 -2.28 22.65 5.91
N GLN A 244 -1.57 23.68 6.36
CA GLN A 244 -1.45 24.94 5.64
C GLN A 244 -0.83 24.76 4.26
N GLY A 245 0.23 23.94 4.15
CA GLY A 245 0.87 23.64 2.88
C GLY A 245 -0.05 22.90 1.90
N LEU A 246 -0.92 22.00 2.37
CA LEU A 246 -1.92 21.33 1.53
C LEU A 246 -3.00 22.29 1.06
N GLN A 247 -3.47 23.21 1.91
CA GLN A 247 -4.43 24.23 1.50
C GLN A 247 -3.85 25.18 0.45
N ALA A 248 -2.60 25.61 0.63
CA ALA A 248 -1.91 26.42 -0.37
C ALA A 248 -1.74 25.67 -1.70
N ALA A 249 -1.33 24.40 -1.67
CA ALA A 249 -1.20 23.57 -2.87
C ALA A 249 -2.55 23.39 -3.60
N LYS A 250 -3.65 23.25 -2.85
CA LYS A 250 -5.00 23.13 -3.40
C LYS A 250 -5.43 24.35 -4.21
N LEU A 251 -5.00 25.55 -3.80
CA LEU A 251 -5.32 26.79 -4.53
C LEU A 251 -4.63 26.89 -5.90
N LEU A 252 -3.50 26.20 -6.07
CA LEU A 252 -2.68 26.22 -7.29
C LEU A 252 -2.83 24.95 -8.13
N ILE A 253 -3.72 24.03 -7.73
CA ILE A 253 -3.76 22.69 -8.34
C ILE A 253 -4.20 22.73 -9.80
N ASP A 254 -5.08 23.67 -10.19
CA ASP A 254 -5.56 23.80 -11.57
C ASP A 254 -4.42 24.20 -12.52
N ASP A 255 -3.51 25.07 -12.08
CA ASP A 255 -2.32 25.46 -12.84
C ASP A 255 -1.34 24.28 -12.99
N VAL A 256 -1.19 23.48 -11.93
CA VAL A 256 -0.35 22.27 -11.96
C VAL A 256 -0.96 21.20 -12.88
N GLU A 257 -2.28 21.10 -12.92
CA GLU A 257 -2.99 20.14 -13.76
C GLU A 257 -3.00 20.52 -15.25
N ALA A 258 -2.69 21.76 -15.59
CA ALA A 258 -2.49 22.18 -16.98
C ALA A 258 -1.25 21.53 -17.62
N ASP A 259 -0.27 21.08 -16.82
CA ASP A 259 0.89 20.34 -17.30
C ASP A 259 0.58 18.83 -17.40
N GLU A 260 0.32 18.36 -18.63
CA GLU A 260 -0.04 16.97 -18.90
C GLU A 260 1.01 15.94 -18.39
N ARG A 261 2.29 16.34 -18.31
CA ARG A 261 3.38 15.44 -17.91
C ARG A 261 3.22 15.01 -16.45
N ILE A 262 2.81 15.94 -15.59
CA ILE A 262 2.71 15.75 -14.14
C ILE A 262 1.27 15.40 -13.73
N ALA A 263 0.28 16.00 -14.39
CA ALA A 263 -1.14 15.85 -14.07
C ALA A 263 -1.59 14.38 -14.09
N ARG A 264 -1.18 13.62 -15.12
CA ARG A 264 -1.52 12.19 -15.25
C ARG A 264 -1.00 11.39 -14.07
N MET A 265 0.27 11.57 -13.74
CA MET A 265 0.90 10.82 -12.64
C MET A 265 0.26 11.19 -11.29
N LEU A 266 0.09 12.49 -10.98
CA LEU A 266 -0.51 12.93 -9.72
C LEU A 266 -1.95 12.41 -9.54
N LYS A 267 -2.75 12.41 -10.61
CA LYS A 267 -4.09 11.80 -10.63
C LYS A 267 -4.04 10.30 -10.35
N ALA A 268 -3.05 9.61 -10.90
CA ALA A 268 -2.91 8.16 -10.75
C ALA A 268 -2.31 7.72 -9.40
N LEU A 269 -1.57 8.57 -8.67
CA LEU A 269 -0.88 8.16 -7.43
C LEU A 269 -1.84 7.60 -6.38
N HIS A 270 -2.96 8.29 -6.13
CA HIS A 270 -3.92 7.86 -5.12
C HIS A 270 -4.77 6.66 -5.56
N THR A 271 -4.95 6.43 -6.86
CA THR A 271 -5.81 5.36 -7.39
C THR A 271 -5.03 4.10 -7.77
N SER A 272 -3.83 4.21 -8.34
CA SER A 272 -3.02 3.07 -8.78
C SER A 272 -2.43 2.25 -7.61
N TYR A 273 -2.20 2.89 -6.45
CA TYR A 273 -1.60 2.26 -5.27
C TYR A 273 -2.55 2.15 -4.07
N THR A 274 -3.85 2.40 -4.24
CA THR A 274 -4.81 2.36 -3.12
C THR A 274 -5.11 0.98 -2.60
N GLY A 275 -4.86 -0.09 -3.36
CA GLY A 275 -4.86 -1.49 -2.91
C GLY A 275 -5.93 -1.85 -1.88
N LYS A 276 -7.12 -1.22 -1.91
CA LYS A 276 -8.17 -1.50 -0.93
C LYS A 276 -8.59 -2.94 -1.18
N ASP A 277 -8.63 -3.75 -0.12
CA ASP A 277 -9.18 -5.09 -0.20
C ASP A 277 -10.58 -4.99 -0.81
N TYR A 278 -10.74 -5.55 -1.99
CA TYR A 278 -12.02 -5.48 -2.69
C TYR A 278 -13.05 -6.27 -1.89
N THR A 279 -14.07 -5.59 -1.40
CA THR A 279 -15.21 -6.25 -0.75
C THR A 279 -16.16 -6.77 -1.83
N VAL A 280 -16.46 -8.06 -1.80
CA VAL A 280 -17.38 -8.74 -2.74
C VAL A 280 -18.63 -7.90 -2.99
N SER A 281 -18.88 -7.59 -4.27
CA SER A 281 -20.07 -6.85 -4.70
C SER A 281 -21.30 -7.72 -4.42
N ARG A 282 -22.11 -7.35 -3.42
CA ARG A 282 -23.30 -8.13 -2.99
C ARG A 282 -24.56 -7.85 -3.81
N GLU A 283 -24.50 -6.89 -4.73
CA GLU A 283 -25.69 -6.34 -5.38
C GLU A 283 -26.05 -7.06 -6.70
N ILE A 284 -25.12 -7.81 -7.33
CA ILE A 284 -25.36 -8.47 -8.63
C ILE A 284 -24.71 -9.86 -8.66
N ALA A 285 -25.52 -10.89 -8.87
CA ALA A 285 -25.03 -12.24 -9.11
C ALA A 285 -24.70 -12.42 -10.59
N VAL A 286 -23.44 -12.72 -10.92
CA VAL A 286 -23.02 -12.98 -12.30
C VAL A 286 -23.25 -14.47 -12.62
N PRO A 287 -24.10 -14.82 -13.60
CA PRO A 287 -24.33 -16.21 -13.98
C PRO A 287 -23.13 -16.77 -14.75
N ILE A 288 -22.79 -18.04 -14.53
CA ILE A 288 -21.60 -18.66 -15.13
C ILE A 288 -21.69 -18.77 -16.66
N GLU A 289 -22.90 -18.81 -17.20
CA GLU A 289 -23.20 -18.85 -18.64
C GLU A 289 -22.73 -17.57 -19.35
N SER A 290 -22.65 -16.45 -18.62
CA SER A 290 -22.19 -15.17 -19.16
C SER A 290 -20.66 -15.03 -19.16
N LEU A 291 -19.92 -15.92 -18.48
CA LEU A 291 -18.48 -15.76 -18.27
C LEU A 291 -17.67 -15.75 -19.58
N ASP A 292 -18.07 -16.54 -20.57
CA ASP A 292 -17.35 -16.58 -21.86
C ASP A 292 -17.42 -15.24 -22.59
N GLN A 293 -18.60 -14.61 -22.58
CA GLN A 293 -18.79 -13.30 -23.18
C GLN A 293 -18.12 -12.19 -22.35
N LEU A 294 -18.27 -12.25 -21.03
CA LEU A 294 -17.64 -11.31 -20.10
C LEU A 294 -16.12 -11.40 -20.13
N SER A 295 -15.53 -12.55 -20.42
CA SER A 295 -14.08 -12.72 -20.56
C SER A 295 -13.50 -11.85 -21.68
N LYS A 296 -14.26 -11.66 -22.75
CA LYS A 296 -13.86 -10.88 -23.93
C LYS A 296 -14.12 -9.39 -23.78
N THR A 297 -15.18 -9.04 -23.04
CA THR A 297 -15.71 -7.68 -22.97
C THR A 297 -15.34 -6.94 -21.70
N SER A 298 -15.24 -7.63 -20.56
CA SER A 298 -15.15 -6.97 -19.24
C SER A 298 -14.09 -7.50 -18.31
N MET A 299 -13.46 -8.64 -18.60
CA MET A 299 -12.34 -9.12 -17.80
C MET A 299 -11.03 -8.41 -18.18
N PRO A 300 -10.20 -8.03 -17.19
CA PRO A 300 -8.84 -7.60 -17.47
C PRO A 300 -8.02 -8.76 -18.03
N LEU A 301 -6.92 -8.43 -18.70
CA LEU A 301 -6.06 -9.40 -19.39
C LEU A 301 -5.63 -10.59 -18.49
N CYS A 302 -5.31 -10.33 -17.22
CA CYS A 302 -4.93 -11.37 -16.26
C CYS A 302 -6.04 -12.41 -16.03
N MET A 303 -7.30 -11.98 -15.97
CA MET A 303 -8.44 -12.89 -15.75
C MET A 303 -8.89 -13.54 -17.05
N ARG A 304 -8.81 -12.82 -18.18
CA ARG A 304 -9.07 -13.38 -19.51
C ARG A 304 -8.11 -14.53 -19.83
N VAL A 305 -6.82 -14.39 -19.50
CA VAL A 305 -5.82 -15.47 -19.67
C VAL A 305 -6.20 -16.70 -18.85
N CYS A 306 -6.55 -16.53 -17.57
CA CYS A 306 -7.00 -17.66 -16.74
C CYS A 306 -8.27 -18.32 -17.31
N HIS A 307 -9.24 -17.51 -17.78
CA HIS A 307 -10.48 -17.99 -18.37
C HIS A 307 -10.24 -18.81 -19.65
N GLU A 308 -9.42 -18.30 -20.58
CA GLU A 308 -9.04 -19.03 -21.78
C GLU A 308 -8.28 -20.33 -21.45
N HIS A 309 -7.42 -20.29 -20.43
CA HIS A 309 -6.69 -21.47 -19.99
C HIS A 309 -7.62 -22.54 -19.44
N ILE A 310 -8.59 -22.23 -18.57
CA ILE A 310 -9.52 -23.26 -18.08
C ILE A 310 -10.36 -23.85 -19.21
N ARG A 311 -10.83 -23.03 -20.15
CA ARG A 311 -11.64 -23.50 -21.27
C ARG A 311 -10.87 -24.37 -22.27
N THR A 312 -9.54 -24.24 -22.34
CA THR A 312 -8.69 -25.02 -23.26
C THR A 312 -8.04 -26.22 -22.60
N GLN A 313 -7.52 -26.05 -21.37
CA GLN A 313 -6.80 -27.09 -20.65
C GLN A 313 -7.71 -27.92 -19.75
N HIS A 314 -8.93 -27.47 -19.44
CA HIS A 314 -9.88 -28.15 -18.55
C HIS A 314 -9.29 -28.47 -17.16
N HIS A 315 -8.23 -27.77 -16.78
CA HIS A 315 -7.56 -27.85 -15.49
C HIS A 315 -6.77 -26.57 -15.25
N ILE A 316 -6.64 -26.17 -13.99
CA ILE A 316 -5.80 -25.05 -13.56
C ILE A 316 -5.07 -25.45 -12.27
N LYS A 317 -3.78 -25.10 -12.16
CA LYS A 317 -2.93 -25.29 -10.97
C LYS A 317 -3.34 -24.36 -9.81
N HIS A 318 -2.80 -24.59 -8.60
CA HIS A 318 -3.25 -23.91 -7.39
C HIS A 318 -3.27 -22.37 -7.50
N GLY A 319 -2.20 -21.75 -7.98
CA GLY A 319 -2.11 -20.29 -8.11
C GLY A 319 -3.21 -19.71 -9.02
N GLY A 320 -3.47 -20.34 -10.17
CA GLY A 320 -4.55 -19.96 -11.06
C GLY A 320 -5.94 -20.13 -10.46
N ARG A 321 -6.16 -21.23 -9.70
CA ARG A 321 -7.45 -21.46 -9.02
C ARG A 321 -7.72 -20.37 -7.99
N MET A 322 -6.71 -19.95 -7.24
CA MET A 322 -6.84 -18.89 -6.25
C MET A 322 -7.09 -17.53 -6.92
N GLN A 323 -6.23 -17.13 -7.87
CA GLN A 323 -6.35 -15.84 -8.56
C GLN A 323 -7.71 -15.70 -9.27
N TYR A 324 -8.09 -16.69 -10.07
CA TYR A 324 -9.32 -16.64 -10.86
C TYR A 324 -10.57 -16.94 -10.03
N GLY A 325 -10.51 -17.92 -9.12
CA GLY A 325 -11.65 -18.30 -8.27
C GLY A 325 -12.06 -17.17 -7.32
N LEU A 326 -11.11 -16.47 -6.72
CA LEU A 326 -11.42 -15.31 -5.87
C LEU A 326 -11.91 -14.12 -6.69
N PHE A 327 -11.40 -13.93 -7.92
CA PHE A 327 -11.96 -12.94 -8.83
C PHE A 327 -13.43 -13.22 -9.17
N LEU A 328 -13.77 -14.48 -9.51
CA LEU A 328 -15.15 -14.90 -9.78
C LEU A 328 -16.09 -14.64 -8.60
N LYS A 329 -15.65 -15.00 -7.40
CA LYS A 329 -16.34 -14.64 -6.16
C LYS A 329 -16.55 -13.13 -6.06
N GLY A 330 -15.53 -12.33 -6.34
CA GLY A 330 -15.58 -10.87 -6.24
C GLY A 330 -16.54 -10.21 -7.24
N ILE A 331 -16.71 -10.76 -8.45
CA ILE A 331 -17.69 -10.24 -9.42
C ILE A 331 -19.13 -10.70 -9.11
N GLY A 332 -19.32 -11.57 -8.12
CA GLY A 332 -20.63 -12.01 -7.65
C GLY A 332 -21.07 -13.38 -8.14
N VAL A 333 -20.16 -14.23 -8.66
CA VAL A 333 -20.50 -15.64 -8.91
C VAL A 333 -20.82 -16.31 -7.57
N THR A 334 -21.93 -17.03 -7.50
CA THR A 334 -22.36 -17.70 -6.26
C THR A 334 -21.47 -18.89 -5.95
N LEU A 335 -21.49 -19.37 -4.71
CA LEU A 335 -20.75 -20.58 -4.33
C LEU A 335 -21.23 -21.78 -5.15
N GLU A 336 -22.55 -21.92 -5.27
CA GLU A 336 -23.21 -23.01 -5.98
C GLU A 336 -22.84 -22.99 -7.48
N ASP A 337 -22.87 -21.81 -8.10
CA ASP A 337 -22.46 -21.65 -9.50
C ASP A 337 -20.96 -21.85 -9.68
N SER A 338 -20.13 -21.42 -8.72
CA SER A 338 -18.70 -21.62 -8.76
C SER A 338 -18.34 -23.11 -8.71
N ILE A 339 -18.99 -23.89 -7.84
CA ILE A 339 -18.80 -25.35 -7.79
C ILE A 339 -19.24 -25.97 -9.12
N ARG A 340 -20.40 -25.57 -9.67
CA ARG A 340 -20.86 -26.05 -10.98
C ARG A 340 -19.83 -25.76 -12.08
N PHE A 341 -19.36 -24.52 -12.17
CA PHE A 341 -18.37 -24.11 -13.16
C PHE A 341 -17.07 -24.94 -13.09
N TRP A 342 -16.48 -25.06 -11.90
CA TRP A 342 -15.22 -25.79 -11.74
C TRP A 342 -15.40 -27.29 -11.98
N ARG A 343 -16.52 -27.87 -11.54
CA ARG A 343 -16.84 -29.28 -11.78
C ARG A 343 -17.00 -29.56 -13.27
N ASP A 344 -17.82 -28.78 -13.95
CA ASP A 344 -18.13 -28.99 -15.38
C ASP A 344 -16.88 -28.86 -16.26
N GLU A 345 -15.92 -28.00 -15.89
CA GLU A 345 -14.65 -27.91 -16.61
C GLU A 345 -13.66 -29.01 -16.22
N PHE A 346 -13.43 -29.26 -14.92
CA PHE A 346 -12.45 -30.25 -14.50
C PHE A 346 -12.88 -31.68 -14.86
N SER A 347 -14.18 -31.96 -14.84
CA SER A 347 -14.71 -33.28 -15.15
C SER A 347 -14.51 -33.72 -16.62
N LYS A 348 -14.05 -32.82 -17.49
CA LYS A 348 -13.60 -33.18 -18.85
C LYS A 348 -12.24 -33.91 -18.85
N LYS A 349 -11.46 -33.81 -17.77
CA LYS A 349 -10.15 -34.46 -17.61
C LYS A 349 -10.03 -35.34 -16.36
N MET A 350 -11.01 -35.30 -15.46
CA MET A 350 -11.01 -36.13 -14.25
C MET A 350 -12.41 -36.61 -13.92
N ASP A 351 -12.51 -37.64 -13.09
CA ASP A 351 -13.80 -38.11 -12.59
C ASP A 351 -14.44 -37.12 -11.59
N VAL A 352 -15.77 -37.10 -11.51
CA VAL A 352 -16.53 -36.23 -10.59
C VAL A 352 -16.17 -36.51 -9.14
N ASP A 353 -15.98 -37.76 -8.74
CA ASP A 353 -15.62 -38.12 -7.36
C ASP A 353 -14.21 -37.64 -7.00
N LYS A 354 -13.33 -37.55 -8.00
CA LYS A 354 -11.99 -36.98 -7.83
C LYS A 354 -12.07 -35.46 -7.68
N PHE A 355 -12.93 -34.79 -8.44
CA PHE A 355 -13.19 -33.37 -8.28
C PHE A 355 -13.68 -33.03 -6.86
N THR A 356 -14.72 -33.73 -6.40
CA THR A 356 -15.36 -33.52 -5.10
C THR A 356 -14.35 -33.65 -3.95
N ARG A 357 -13.52 -34.71 -3.98
CA ARG A 357 -12.53 -34.95 -2.92
C ARG A 357 -11.39 -33.94 -2.91
N SER A 358 -10.89 -33.53 -4.08
CA SER A 358 -9.66 -32.74 -4.17
C SER A 358 -9.88 -31.23 -4.27
N TYR A 359 -11.05 -30.76 -4.73
CA TYR A 359 -11.23 -29.35 -5.11
C TYR A 359 -12.45 -28.68 -4.47
N GLU A 360 -13.55 -29.40 -4.26
CA GLU A 360 -14.79 -28.81 -3.74
C GLU A 360 -14.60 -28.19 -2.35
N TYR A 361 -13.81 -28.83 -1.48
CA TYR A 361 -13.46 -28.29 -0.16
C TYR A 361 -12.76 -26.91 -0.27
N ASN A 362 -11.80 -26.76 -1.18
CA ASN A 362 -11.10 -25.49 -1.37
C ASN A 362 -12.04 -24.39 -1.87
N ILE A 363 -12.98 -24.73 -2.77
CA ILE A 363 -13.97 -23.77 -3.26
C ILE A 363 -14.88 -23.33 -2.09
N HIS A 364 -15.35 -24.24 -1.25
CA HIS A 364 -16.10 -23.87 -0.04
C HIS A 364 -15.33 -22.95 0.92
N HIS A 365 -14.04 -23.20 1.07
CA HIS A 365 -13.15 -22.40 1.91
C HIS A 365 -12.98 -20.97 1.35
N ASN A 366 -12.80 -20.83 0.03
CA ASN A 366 -12.71 -19.53 -0.63
C ASN A 366 -13.95 -18.66 -0.39
N TYR A 367 -15.14 -19.24 -0.22
CA TYR A 367 -16.39 -18.53 0.09
C TYR A 367 -16.71 -18.42 1.59
N GLY A 368 -15.84 -18.93 2.47
CA GLY A 368 -15.98 -18.79 3.92
C GLY A 368 -17.09 -19.64 4.57
N LYS A 369 -17.56 -20.71 3.91
CA LYS A 369 -18.65 -21.57 4.42
C LYS A 369 -18.19 -22.82 5.19
N LYS A 370 -16.88 -23.09 5.31
CA LYS A 370 -16.27 -24.13 6.19
C LYS A 370 -14.86 -23.70 6.66
N GLY A 371 -14.40 -24.17 7.83
CA GLY A 371 -13.10 -23.84 8.44
C GLY A 371 -13.13 -22.64 9.41
N SER A 372 -11.99 -21.98 9.65
CA SER A 372 -11.77 -20.80 10.55
C SER A 372 -12.59 -19.53 10.19
N MET A 373 -13.59 -19.64 9.31
CA MET A 373 -14.39 -18.52 8.77
C MET A 373 -13.55 -17.39 8.14
N VAL A 374 -12.36 -17.72 7.59
CA VAL A 374 -11.51 -16.74 6.91
C VAL A 374 -12.07 -16.47 5.50
N ASN A 375 -12.65 -15.29 5.32
CA ASN A 375 -13.22 -14.83 4.07
C ASN A 375 -12.10 -14.30 3.14
N TYR A 376 -11.49 -15.16 2.32
CA TYR A 376 -10.39 -14.74 1.42
C TYR A 376 -10.83 -13.61 0.48
N SER A 377 -10.08 -12.51 0.51
CA SER A 377 -10.28 -11.36 -0.37
C SER A 377 -9.75 -11.65 -1.77
N PRO A 378 -10.43 -11.17 -2.83
CA PRO A 378 -9.89 -11.15 -4.18
C PRO A 378 -8.50 -10.50 -4.26
N TYR A 379 -7.66 -10.98 -5.18
CA TYR A 379 -6.28 -10.53 -5.26
C TYR A 379 -6.17 -9.16 -5.93
N SER A 380 -5.46 -8.23 -5.28
CA SER A 380 -5.11 -6.94 -5.85
C SER A 380 -4.12 -7.07 -7.02
N CYS A 381 -4.05 -6.05 -7.87
CA CYS A 381 -3.06 -6.03 -8.96
C CYS A 381 -1.63 -6.17 -8.42
N LEU A 382 -1.30 -5.52 -7.29
CA LEU A 382 0.02 -5.63 -6.66
C LEU A 382 0.36 -7.06 -6.25
N LYS A 383 -0.60 -7.82 -5.69
CA LYS A 383 -0.39 -9.23 -5.35
C LYS A 383 -0.13 -10.06 -6.61
N ILE A 384 -0.98 -9.93 -7.62
CA ILE A 384 -0.87 -10.64 -8.90
C ILE A 384 0.44 -10.30 -9.65
N ILE A 385 0.91 -9.06 -9.55
CA ILE A 385 2.18 -8.62 -10.13
C ILE A 385 3.37 -9.22 -9.36
N LYS A 386 3.28 -9.38 -8.04
CA LYS A 386 4.37 -9.93 -7.23
C LYS A 386 4.51 -11.45 -7.37
N GLU A 387 3.41 -12.17 -7.57
CA GLU A 387 3.42 -13.63 -7.75
C GLU A 387 4.12 -14.05 -9.06
N MET A 388 4.94 -15.11 -8.98
CA MET A 388 5.63 -15.70 -10.13
C MET A 388 4.94 -17.01 -10.52
N ALA A 389 4.46 -17.08 -11.75
CA ALA A 389 3.85 -18.29 -12.28
C ALA A 389 4.91 -19.35 -12.58
N ALA A 390 4.67 -20.57 -12.10
CA ALA A 390 5.46 -21.72 -12.49
C ALA A 390 5.18 -22.10 -13.97
N PRO A 391 6.10 -22.81 -14.65
CA PRO A 391 5.86 -23.30 -16.01
C PRO A 391 4.54 -24.09 -16.10
N GLY A 392 3.72 -23.74 -17.10
CA GLY A 392 2.40 -24.34 -17.31
C GLY A 392 1.30 -23.87 -16.35
N ASP A 393 1.54 -22.85 -15.51
CA ASP A 393 0.50 -22.17 -14.75
C ASP A 393 0.00 -20.92 -15.51
N CYS A 394 -1.20 -20.43 -15.19
CA CYS A 394 -1.86 -19.33 -15.89
C CYS A 394 -2.08 -18.07 -15.03
N HIS A 395 -1.67 -18.09 -13.76
CA HIS A 395 -1.79 -16.94 -12.86
C HIS A 395 -0.68 -15.90 -13.09
N GLY A 396 -0.75 -14.80 -12.35
CA GLY A 396 0.16 -13.67 -12.47
C GLY A 396 -0.36 -12.59 -13.42
N CYS A 397 0.40 -11.49 -13.50
CA CYS A 397 0.11 -10.37 -14.38
C CYS A 397 0.72 -10.62 -15.77
N PRO A 398 -0.08 -10.72 -16.85
CA PRO A 398 0.45 -11.00 -18.19
C PRO A 398 1.42 -9.95 -18.69
N TYR A 399 1.25 -8.68 -18.28
CA TYR A 399 2.15 -7.59 -18.62
C TYR A 399 3.56 -7.74 -18.01
N LYS A 400 3.71 -8.57 -16.96
CA LYS A 400 5.00 -8.87 -16.32
C LYS A 400 5.51 -10.26 -16.66
N ALA A 401 4.62 -11.25 -16.67
CA ALA A 401 4.97 -12.67 -16.74
C ALA A 401 5.23 -13.15 -18.17
N LEU A 402 4.54 -12.58 -19.17
CA LEU A 402 4.78 -12.93 -20.58
C LEU A 402 5.95 -12.12 -21.12
N ASP A 403 6.74 -12.74 -22.00
CA ASP A 403 7.73 -12.00 -22.79
C ASP A 403 7.03 -11.05 -23.77
N GLN A 404 7.76 -10.02 -24.21
CA GLN A 404 7.20 -8.94 -25.03
C GLN A 404 6.62 -9.44 -26.37
N THR A 405 7.23 -10.47 -26.96
CA THR A 405 6.79 -11.02 -28.25
C THR A 405 5.47 -11.76 -28.08
N THR A 406 5.39 -12.63 -27.08
CA THR A 406 4.16 -13.36 -26.75
C THR A 406 3.04 -12.40 -26.35
N LEU A 407 3.33 -11.38 -25.55
CA LEU A 407 2.35 -10.37 -25.16
C LEU A 407 1.82 -9.60 -26.37
N LYS A 408 2.69 -9.14 -27.28
CA LYS A 408 2.28 -8.41 -28.51
C LYS A 408 1.43 -9.29 -29.43
N SER A 409 1.79 -10.57 -29.58
CA SER A 409 0.98 -11.54 -30.33
C SER A 409 -0.41 -11.72 -29.71
N LYS A 410 -0.50 -11.82 -28.38
CA LYS A 410 -1.77 -11.97 -27.65
C LYS A 410 -2.65 -10.71 -27.73
N LEU A 411 -2.06 -9.52 -27.64
CA LEU A 411 -2.80 -8.26 -27.83
C LEU A 411 -3.35 -8.16 -29.27
N THR A 412 -2.55 -8.56 -30.25
CA THR A 412 -2.96 -8.57 -31.67
C THR A 412 -4.10 -9.57 -31.92
N SER A 413 -4.04 -10.77 -31.32
CA SER A 413 -5.13 -11.75 -31.43
C SER A 413 -6.44 -11.27 -30.78
N TYR A 414 -6.37 -10.26 -29.91
CA TYR A 414 -7.52 -9.58 -29.33
C TYR A 414 -7.99 -8.38 -30.14
N SER A 415 -7.57 -8.27 -31.39
CA SER A 415 -7.99 -7.25 -32.35
C SER A 415 -7.53 -5.82 -31.98
N LEU A 416 -6.44 -5.69 -31.21
CA LEU A 416 -5.78 -4.39 -31.05
C LEU A 416 -4.93 -4.09 -32.28
N SER A 417 -4.94 -2.83 -32.73
CA SER A 417 -4.10 -2.38 -33.84
C SER A 417 -2.61 -2.39 -33.44
N PRO A 418 -1.68 -2.48 -34.41
CA PRO A 418 -0.24 -2.43 -34.11
C PRO A 418 0.17 -1.18 -33.31
N SER A 419 -0.39 -0.01 -33.63
CA SER A 419 -0.17 1.23 -32.88
C SER A 419 -0.66 1.14 -31.44
N ALA A 420 -1.87 0.61 -31.24
CA ALA A 420 -2.43 0.42 -29.91
C ALA A 420 -1.60 -0.54 -29.05
N CYS A 421 -1.05 -1.60 -29.67
CA CYS A 421 -0.11 -2.50 -29.01
C CYS A 421 1.16 -1.76 -28.58
N GLU A 422 1.73 -0.89 -29.41
CA GLU A 422 2.93 -0.12 -29.07
C GLU A 422 2.70 0.83 -27.89
N GLU A 423 1.55 1.48 -27.82
CA GLU A 423 1.16 2.33 -26.69
C GLU A 423 1.08 1.55 -25.37
N ILE A 424 0.58 0.31 -25.40
CA ILE A 424 0.58 -0.57 -24.21
C ILE A 424 2.02 -0.99 -23.87
N MET A 425 2.81 -1.39 -24.87
CA MET A 425 4.18 -1.87 -24.70
C MET A 425 5.12 -0.81 -24.14
N TYR A 426 4.85 0.47 -24.42
CA TYR A 426 5.55 1.60 -23.81
C TYR A 426 5.53 1.52 -22.27
N PHE A 427 4.35 1.31 -21.66
CA PHE A 427 4.23 1.17 -20.21
C PHE A 427 4.84 -0.13 -19.69
N VAL A 428 4.71 -1.23 -20.45
CA VAL A 428 5.27 -2.54 -20.08
C VAL A 428 6.80 -2.48 -19.97
N SER A 429 7.48 -1.87 -20.95
CA SER A 429 8.94 -1.75 -20.99
C SER A 429 9.53 -0.99 -19.79
N ARG A 430 8.73 -0.15 -19.13
CA ARG A 430 9.11 0.66 -17.96
C ARG A 430 8.65 0.07 -16.63
N GLY A 431 8.06 -1.13 -16.64
CA GLY A 431 7.54 -1.78 -15.44
C GLY A 431 6.20 -1.21 -14.94
N HIS A 432 5.54 -0.35 -15.70
CA HIS A 432 4.27 0.29 -15.35
C HIS A 432 3.06 -0.58 -15.74
N TYR A 433 3.00 -1.81 -15.23
CA TYR A 433 2.03 -2.83 -15.65
C TYR A 433 0.55 -2.45 -15.44
N GLN A 434 0.24 -1.69 -14.39
CA GLN A 434 -1.11 -1.23 -14.13
C GLN A 434 -1.57 -0.16 -15.13
N PHE A 435 -0.65 0.70 -15.55
CA PHE A 435 -0.90 1.69 -16.62
C PHE A 435 -1.08 1.00 -17.97
N ALA A 436 -0.30 -0.04 -18.27
CA ALA A 436 -0.53 -0.89 -19.44
C ALA A 436 -1.95 -1.50 -19.43
N CYS A 437 -2.41 -1.98 -18.27
CA CYS A 437 -3.77 -2.50 -18.08
C CYS A 437 -4.85 -1.42 -18.26
N GLY A 438 -4.65 -0.21 -17.70
CA GLY A 438 -5.54 0.92 -17.90
C GLY A 438 -5.61 1.38 -19.37
N LYS A 439 -4.47 1.36 -20.08
CA LYS A 439 -4.44 1.68 -21.50
C LYS A 439 -5.18 0.63 -22.34
N TYR A 440 -5.00 -0.66 -22.02
CA TYR A 440 -5.78 -1.74 -22.62
C TYR A 440 -7.28 -1.56 -22.37
N PHE A 441 -7.70 -1.15 -21.16
CA PHE A 441 -9.10 -0.84 -20.86
C PHE A 441 -9.65 0.25 -21.78
N MET A 442 -8.95 1.37 -21.91
CA MET A 442 -9.37 2.50 -22.76
C MET A 442 -9.55 2.07 -24.21
N LEU A 443 -8.58 1.32 -24.76
CA LEU A 443 -8.58 0.86 -26.14
C LEU A 443 -9.72 -0.13 -26.41
N THR A 444 -9.98 -1.04 -25.49
CA THR A 444 -11.03 -2.06 -25.65
C THR A 444 -12.44 -1.53 -25.42
N HIS A 445 -12.60 -0.46 -24.65
CA HIS A 445 -13.89 0.16 -24.36
C HIS A 445 -14.15 1.43 -25.18
N ASN A 446 -13.22 1.80 -26.07
CA ASN A 446 -13.20 3.07 -26.79
C ASN A 446 -13.47 4.29 -25.86
N SER A 447 -12.92 4.21 -24.64
CA SER A 447 -13.12 5.20 -23.58
C SER A 447 -11.99 6.22 -23.60
N GLN A 448 -12.35 7.50 -23.57
CA GLN A 448 -11.39 8.60 -23.41
C GLN A 448 -11.02 8.82 -21.93
N THR A 449 -11.79 8.25 -21.01
CA THR A 449 -11.55 8.36 -19.56
C THR A 449 -10.48 7.36 -19.14
N GLU A 450 -9.37 7.88 -18.63
CA GLU A 450 -8.34 7.07 -17.97
C GLU A 450 -8.90 6.48 -16.67
N VAL A 451 -9.02 5.16 -16.61
CA VAL A 451 -9.40 4.44 -15.39
C VAL A 451 -8.15 3.93 -14.72
N ALA A 452 -7.94 4.34 -13.47
CA ALA A 452 -6.82 3.87 -12.69
C ALA A 452 -7.12 2.50 -12.07
N ILE A 453 -6.50 1.47 -12.65
CA ILE A 453 -6.75 0.08 -12.30
C ILE A 453 -5.76 -0.41 -11.23
N ASN A 454 -6.28 -0.68 -10.03
CA ASN A 454 -5.51 -1.26 -8.90
C ASN A 454 -6.00 -2.64 -8.47
N HIS A 455 -7.13 -3.09 -9.02
CA HIS A 455 -7.74 -4.37 -8.70
C HIS A 455 -8.47 -4.95 -9.93
N PRO A 456 -8.33 -6.25 -10.25
CA PRO A 456 -9.04 -6.88 -11.36
C PRO A 456 -10.56 -6.76 -11.28
N ASN A 457 -11.13 -6.93 -10.09
CA ASN A 457 -12.57 -6.71 -9.89
C ASN A 457 -12.99 -5.26 -10.17
N THR A 458 -12.24 -4.24 -9.73
CA THR A 458 -12.54 -2.83 -10.07
C THR A 458 -12.53 -2.58 -11.58
N TYR A 459 -11.59 -3.18 -12.33
CA TYR A 459 -11.61 -3.16 -13.80
C TYR A 459 -12.94 -3.68 -14.34
N PHE A 460 -13.38 -4.83 -13.82
CA PHE A 460 -14.62 -5.45 -14.25
C PHE A 460 -15.85 -4.58 -13.94
N GLU A 461 -15.91 -3.99 -12.74
CA GLU A 461 -17.02 -3.11 -12.36
C GLU A 461 -17.09 -1.86 -13.25
N GLU A 462 -15.96 -1.20 -13.51
CA GLU A 462 -15.90 -0.03 -14.39
C GLU A 462 -16.27 -0.38 -15.84
N SER A 463 -15.84 -1.54 -16.33
CA SER A 463 -16.28 -2.05 -17.63
C SER A 463 -17.81 -2.19 -17.68
N GLN A 464 -18.40 -2.86 -16.69
CA GLN A 464 -19.84 -3.07 -16.62
C GLN A 464 -20.63 -1.76 -16.46
N ASN A 465 -20.08 -0.78 -15.72
CA ASN A 465 -20.65 0.56 -15.61
C ASN A 465 -20.67 1.29 -16.96
N LEU A 466 -19.56 1.24 -17.71
CA LEU A 466 -19.46 1.89 -19.02
C LEU A 466 -20.38 1.25 -20.07
N MET A 467 -20.55 -0.07 -20.01
CA MET A 467 -21.44 -0.80 -20.92
C MET A 467 -22.94 -0.60 -20.59
N GLY A 468 -23.27 0.13 -19.52
CA GLY A 468 -24.65 0.36 -19.08
C GLY A 468 -25.29 -0.83 -18.35
N ASN A 469 -24.52 -1.87 -18.05
CA ASN A 469 -24.99 -3.06 -17.34
C ASN A 469 -25.11 -2.85 -15.82
N ARG A 470 -24.59 -1.71 -15.32
CA ARG A 470 -24.66 -1.27 -13.92
C ARG A 470 -24.99 0.21 -13.84
N GLN A 471 -25.97 0.60 -13.01
CA GLN A 471 -26.28 2.01 -12.76
C GLN A 471 -25.28 2.62 -11.77
N LYS A 472 -24.65 3.75 -12.13
CA LYS A 472 -23.84 4.55 -11.20
C LYS A 472 -24.73 5.08 -10.08
N ARG A 473 -24.43 4.76 -8.82
CA ARG A 473 -24.99 5.48 -7.67
C ARG A 473 -24.30 6.83 -7.52
N ASN A 474 -25.09 7.91 -7.52
CA ASN A 474 -24.63 9.20 -7.00
C ASN A 474 -24.46 9.08 -5.46
N PRO A 475 -23.38 9.60 -4.85
CA PRO A 475 -23.16 9.51 -3.40
C PRO A 475 -24.18 10.29 -2.52
N SER A 476 -25.23 10.87 -3.08
CA SER A 476 -26.06 11.89 -2.41
C SER A 476 -27.47 11.45 -2.00
N SER A 477 -27.86 10.18 -2.09
CA SER A 477 -29.27 9.79 -1.87
C SER A 477 -29.54 8.63 -0.89
N GLN A 478 -28.67 8.36 0.08
CA GLN A 478 -28.99 7.44 1.19
C GLN A 478 -28.59 8.01 2.56
N ALA A 479 -29.10 9.20 2.87
CA ALA A 479 -29.15 9.74 4.22
C ALA A 479 -30.61 10.00 4.64
N SER A 480 -31.49 9.02 4.46
CA SER A 480 -32.79 9.01 5.14
C SER A 480 -33.50 7.67 4.95
N GLN A 481 -33.86 7.05 6.07
CA GLN A 481 -34.76 5.89 6.24
C GLN A 481 -34.13 4.50 6.16
N ALA A 482 -33.70 3.99 7.32
CA ALA A 482 -34.30 2.78 7.93
C ALA A 482 -33.67 2.52 9.30
N LYS A 483 -34.27 3.10 10.36
CA LYS A 483 -34.16 2.55 11.71
C LYS A 483 -35.16 1.40 11.80
N SER A 484 -34.70 0.15 11.77
CA SER A 484 -35.47 -0.96 12.36
C SER A 484 -34.55 -1.89 13.13
N LYS A 485 -34.86 -2.00 14.42
CA LYS A 485 -34.23 -2.82 15.44
C LYS A 485 -34.16 -4.30 14.99
N ILE A 486 -32.97 -4.90 15.05
CA ILE A 486 -32.83 -6.33 15.29
C ILE A 486 -31.87 -6.51 16.46
N HIS A 487 -32.42 -7.11 17.51
CA HIS A 487 -31.78 -7.48 18.76
C HIS A 487 -30.85 -8.67 18.49
N GLN A 488 -29.55 -8.58 18.78
CA GLN A 488 -28.69 -9.75 18.93
C GLN A 488 -28.00 -9.69 20.29
N ASN A 489 -28.31 -10.71 21.10
CA ASN A 489 -27.82 -10.91 22.45
C ASN A 489 -26.31 -11.17 22.44
N LEU A 490 -25.60 -10.50 23.35
CA LEU A 490 -24.25 -10.84 23.75
C LEU A 490 -24.25 -12.18 24.48
N ILE A 491 -23.42 -13.12 24.02
CA ILE A 491 -22.84 -14.15 24.89
C ILE A 491 -21.35 -13.87 24.97
N LYS A 492 -20.89 -13.47 26.16
CA LYS A 492 -19.49 -13.35 26.53
C LYS A 492 -18.91 -14.76 26.72
N GLY A 493 -17.95 -15.13 25.89
CA GLY A 493 -17.05 -16.26 26.11
C GLY A 493 -15.61 -15.77 26.01
N HIS A 494 -14.92 -15.72 27.14
CA HIS A 494 -13.49 -15.44 27.23
C HIS A 494 -12.75 -16.66 26.69
N ALA A 495 -12.09 -16.55 25.53
CA ALA A 495 -11.10 -17.51 25.08
C ALA A 495 -9.86 -16.74 24.63
N ASP A 496 -8.76 -17.07 25.29
CA ASP A 496 -7.42 -16.54 25.10
C ASP A 496 -6.99 -16.65 23.63
N ARG A 497 -6.54 -15.55 23.04
CA ARG A 497 -6.21 -15.41 21.61
C ARG A 497 -4.70 -15.24 21.38
N SER A 498 -3.87 -15.87 22.22
CA SER A 498 -2.41 -15.75 22.12
C SER A 498 -1.71 -16.79 21.23
N MET A 499 -2.44 -17.69 20.57
CA MET A 499 -1.85 -18.73 19.72
C MET A 499 -2.58 -18.81 18.38
N LEU A 500 -2.19 -17.97 17.41
CA LEU A 500 -2.63 -18.12 16.01
C LEU A 500 -1.71 -17.32 15.10
N MET A 501 -0.57 -17.92 14.74
CA MET A 501 0.21 -17.52 13.57
C MET A 501 0.68 -18.77 12.81
N GLY A 502 0.06 -19.01 11.66
CA GLY A 502 0.76 -19.15 10.37
C GLY A 502 1.58 -20.40 10.06
N GLN A 503 1.75 -21.37 10.98
CA GLN A 503 2.50 -22.59 10.68
C GLN A 503 1.61 -23.80 10.37
N ASP A 504 0.45 -23.92 11.03
CA ASP A 504 -0.46 -25.07 10.87
C ASP A 504 -1.24 -25.05 9.54
N ASP A 505 -1.47 -23.86 8.97
CA ASP A 505 -2.20 -23.72 7.70
C ASP A 505 -1.33 -24.16 6.50
N ASP A 506 -0.03 -23.84 6.51
CA ASP A 506 0.95 -24.33 5.53
C ASP A 506 1.21 -25.84 5.66
N GLU A 507 0.93 -26.43 6.83
CA GLU A 507 1.05 -27.87 7.09
C GLU A 507 -0.09 -28.65 6.43
N LEU A 508 -1.35 -28.20 6.58
CA LEU A 508 -2.50 -28.78 5.88
C LEU A 508 -2.37 -28.70 4.34
N TRP A 509 -1.78 -27.61 3.84
CA TRP A 509 -1.48 -27.46 2.41
C TRP A 509 -0.37 -28.38 1.91
N ARG A 510 0.70 -28.58 2.69
CA ARG A 510 1.76 -29.56 2.40
C ARG A 510 1.23 -30.99 2.44
N ILE A 511 0.26 -31.28 3.31
CA ILE A 511 -0.42 -32.58 3.35
C ILE A 511 -1.22 -32.82 2.07
N ALA A 512 -1.99 -31.84 1.59
CA ALA A 512 -2.72 -31.96 0.33
C ALA A 512 -1.78 -32.08 -0.90
N GLU A 513 -0.69 -31.31 -0.93
CA GLU A 513 0.30 -31.37 -2.01
C GLU A 513 1.10 -32.68 -2.00
N SER A 514 1.40 -33.23 -0.82
CA SER A 514 2.04 -34.55 -0.70
C SER A 514 1.12 -35.69 -1.16
N GLN A 515 -0.18 -35.61 -0.91
CA GLN A 515 -1.16 -36.57 -1.45
C GLN A 515 -1.27 -36.48 -2.98
N GLU A 516 -1.22 -35.27 -3.55
CA GLU A 516 -1.25 -35.07 -5.00
C GLU A 516 0.04 -35.58 -5.67
N ARG A 517 1.22 -35.36 -5.07
CA ARG A 517 2.50 -35.90 -5.56
C ARG A 517 2.58 -37.43 -5.45
N ALA A 518 2.11 -38.00 -4.34
CA ALA A 518 2.06 -39.45 -4.15
C ALA A 518 1.16 -40.13 -5.18
N TYR A 519 0.02 -39.52 -5.51
CA TYR A 519 -0.91 -40.04 -6.51
C TYR A 519 -0.35 -39.94 -7.94
N GLN A 520 0.33 -38.85 -8.31
CA GLN A 520 0.99 -38.71 -9.62
C GLN A 520 2.14 -39.73 -9.78
N SER A 521 2.88 -40.01 -8.69
CA SER A 521 3.92 -41.05 -8.67
C SER A 521 3.33 -42.46 -8.83
N GLN A 522 2.17 -42.76 -8.22
CA GLN A 522 1.49 -44.05 -8.39
C GLN A 522 0.95 -44.24 -9.80
N LYS A 523 0.49 -43.16 -10.46
CA LYS A 523 0.01 -43.22 -11.84
C LYS A 523 1.14 -43.50 -12.84
N GLY A 524 2.31 -42.89 -12.66
CA GLY A 524 3.49 -43.18 -13.49
C GLY A 524 4.06 -44.59 -13.30
N ILE A 525 3.88 -45.20 -12.12
CA ILE A 525 4.24 -46.61 -11.87
C ILE A 525 3.19 -47.54 -12.48
N SER A 526 1.90 -47.25 -12.35
CA SER A 526 0.82 -48.04 -12.98
C SER A 526 0.92 -48.06 -14.51
N GLU A 527 1.23 -46.93 -15.14
CA GLU A 527 1.39 -46.83 -16.60
C GLU A 527 2.69 -47.51 -17.08
N ALA A 528 3.72 -47.64 -16.23
CA ALA A 528 4.96 -48.37 -16.54
C ALA A 528 4.86 -49.90 -16.31
N PHE A 529 3.85 -50.38 -15.57
CA PHE A 529 3.63 -51.81 -15.32
C PHE A 529 2.64 -52.47 -16.30
N ASP A 530 1.84 -51.68 -17.03
CA ASP A 530 0.88 -52.18 -18.03
C ASP A 530 1.52 -52.44 -19.41
N ASP A 531 2.69 -51.85 -19.71
CA ASP A 531 3.39 -52.02 -21.00
C ASP A 531 4.28 -53.29 -21.08
N ASP A 532 4.47 -54.03 -19.97
CA ASP A 532 5.45 -55.14 -19.87
C ASP A 532 4.84 -56.54 -19.66
N LEU A 533 3.52 -56.72 -19.88
CA LEU A 533 2.84 -58.03 -19.74
C LEU A 533 1.99 -58.39 -20.97
N ASP A 534 2.64 -58.55 -22.12
CA ASP A 534 2.08 -59.35 -23.22
C ASP A 534 2.52 -60.82 -23.06
N LEU A 535 1.64 -61.64 -22.47
CA LEU A 535 1.81 -63.09 -22.32
C LEU A 535 1.03 -63.88 -23.37
N THR A 536 0.92 -63.37 -24.60
CA THR A 536 0.27 -64.08 -25.71
C THR A 536 1.20 -64.63 -26.78
N GLU A 537 2.34 -65.21 -26.39
CA GLU A 537 3.13 -66.10 -27.28
C GLU A 537 3.78 -67.27 -26.52
N ILE A 538 2.99 -68.18 -25.93
CA ILE A 538 3.45 -69.57 -25.70
C ILE A 538 2.26 -70.53 -25.87
N VAL A 539 2.08 -71.06 -27.08
CA VAL A 539 1.44 -72.36 -27.32
C VAL A 539 2.21 -73.04 -28.46
N ASP A 540 2.98 -74.06 -28.10
CA ASP A 540 3.25 -75.22 -28.97
C ASP A 540 2.06 -76.20 -28.87
#